data_AF-K6Y9C7-F1
#
_entry.id   AF-K6Y9C7-F1
#
_cell.length_a   1.000
_cell.length_b   1.000
_cell.length_c   1.000
_cell.angle_alpha   90.00
_cell.angle_beta   90.00
_cell.angle_gamma   90.00
#
_symmetry.space_group_name_H-M   'P 1'
#
loop_
_entity.id
_entity.type
_entity.pdbx_description
1 polymer ?
#
loop_
_entity_poly.entity_id
_entity_poly.type
_entity_poly.pdbx_seq_one_letter_code
_entity_poly.pdbx_strand_id
1 'polypeptide(L)'
;MLTLVKNKNFSLLKNRLRRLTSSAVIVLSLMTVSSTAISGDAAAQETQNITAKDELKIKLSKLVSYSANFSQSISDISGKELQKSSGTLTLKTPNMLRWETQLPDETLLIADGTTVWNVDPFVEQVTVMQQTSITQNNPLMLLVSDDEKQWNAVTVENKQSRFVVTSKNENANIVALIIEFNGDELTRLQSTDRQQQKSLLVFSNITQNESVSQSLFSFDIPKNYIIDDQRSQ
;
A
#
# COMPACT_ATOMS: atom_id res chain seq x y z
N MET A 1 -22.21 11.48 28.39
CA MET A 1 -21.97 12.92 28.66
C MET A 1 -20.47 13.12 28.72
N LEU A 2 -19.81 13.37 27.58
CA LEU A 2 -18.36 13.60 27.51
C LEU A 2 -18.09 14.98 26.90
N THR A 3 -17.28 15.74 27.62
CA THR A 3 -17.04 17.17 27.48
C THR A 3 -15.95 17.45 26.46
N LEU A 4 -16.22 18.39 25.55
CA LEU A 4 -15.24 19.00 24.65
C LEU A 4 -14.13 19.70 25.44
N VAL A 5 -12.88 19.51 25.04
CA VAL A 5 -11.82 20.50 25.26
C VAL A 5 -11.17 20.84 23.93
N LYS A 6 -11.58 22.00 23.39
CA LYS A 6 -10.85 22.72 22.32
C LYS A 6 -9.61 23.35 22.95
N ASN A 7 -8.45 23.16 22.34
CA ASN A 7 -7.30 24.03 22.60
C ASN A 7 -6.96 24.84 21.36
N LYS A 8 -7.03 26.17 21.52
CA LYS A 8 -6.57 27.21 20.59
C LYS A 8 -5.20 27.69 21.06
N ASN A 9 -4.40 28.23 20.12
CA ASN A 9 -3.27 29.19 20.26
C ASN A 9 -2.03 28.69 19.49
N PHE A 10 -1.30 29.45 18.64
CA PHE A 10 -1.18 30.90 18.47
C PHE A 10 -0.58 31.28 17.07
N SER A 11 -1.09 32.40 16.54
CA SER A 11 -0.43 33.54 15.82
C SER A 11 0.61 33.32 14.70
N LEU A 12 0.35 33.71 13.45
CA LEU A 12 0.53 35.04 12.81
C LEU A 12 1.98 35.38 12.39
N LEU A 13 2.20 35.47 11.08
CA LEU A 13 3.01 36.53 10.47
C LEU A 13 2.46 36.90 9.09
N LYS A 14 1.96 38.14 9.00
CA LYS A 14 1.68 38.87 7.75
C LYS A 14 2.92 39.69 7.41
N ASN A 15 3.29 39.80 6.13
CA ASN A 15 3.35 41.13 5.50
C ASN A 15 3.53 41.07 3.97
N ARG A 16 2.89 42.04 3.32
CA ARG A 16 2.88 42.34 1.89
C ARG A 16 3.81 43.53 1.60
N LEU A 17 4.46 43.55 0.44
CA LEU A 17 4.82 44.78 -0.30
C LEU A 17 4.62 44.47 -1.81
N ARG A 18 3.59 45.01 -2.46
CA ARG A 18 3.45 46.32 -3.14
C ARG A 18 4.30 46.48 -4.41
N ARG A 19 3.57 46.57 -5.54
CA ARG A 19 3.98 46.96 -6.89
C ARG A 19 4.43 48.43 -6.93
N LEU A 20 5.36 48.73 -7.84
CA LEU A 20 5.52 50.05 -8.46
C LEU A 20 5.73 49.89 -9.97
N THR A 21 5.06 50.76 -10.70
CA THR A 21 4.96 50.93 -12.15
C THR A 21 5.98 51.97 -12.64
N SER A 22 6.47 51.84 -13.89
CA SER A 22 6.40 52.88 -14.95
C SER A 22 7.38 52.66 -16.12
N SER A 23 6.80 52.63 -17.32
CA SER A 23 7.14 53.30 -18.59
C SER A 23 8.56 53.28 -19.21
N ALA A 24 8.62 52.60 -20.38
CA ALA A 24 9.04 53.05 -21.72
C ALA A 24 10.40 53.77 -21.96
N VAL A 25 11.18 53.28 -22.95
CA VAL A 25 11.39 53.89 -24.29
C VAL A 25 12.42 53.06 -25.10
N ILE A 26 12.18 52.98 -26.41
CA ILE A 26 12.84 52.27 -27.52
C ILE A 26 14.09 53.04 -28.02
N VAL A 27 15.18 52.36 -28.40
CA VAL A 27 16.04 52.74 -29.57
C VAL A 27 16.69 51.49 -30.23
N LEU A 28 16.53 51.43 -31.55
CA LEU A 28 17.11 50.52 -32.55
C LEU A 28 18.64 50.64 -32.67
N SER A 29 19.38 49.55 -32.91
CA SER A 29 20.65 49.54 -33.65
C SER A 29 20.99 48.14 -34.17
N LEU A 30 21.04 48.00 -35.50
CA LEU A 30 21.51 46.83 -36.25
C LEU A 30 23.02 46.60 -36.03
N MET A 31 23.42 45.35 -35.79
CA MET A 31 24.62 44.76 -36.42
C MET A 31 24.42 43.25 -36.58
N THR A 32 24.45 42.82 -37.84
CA THR A 32 24.45 41.42 -38.29
C THR A 32 25.83 40.81 -38.03
N VAL A 33 25.87 39.72 -37.25
CA VAL A 33 26.95 38.74 -37.33
C VAL A 33 26.30 37.40 -37.62
N SER A 34 26.48 36.93 -38.85
CA SER A 34 26.11 35.58 -39.29
C SER A 34 27.09 34.58 -38.70
N SER A 35 26.76 34.01 -37.55
CA SER A 35 27.35 32.75 -37.09
C SER A 35 26.37 31.63 -37.43
N THR A 36 26.77 30.77 -38.35
CA THR A 36 26.11 29.49 -38.65
C THR A 36 26.02 28.67 -37.37
N ALA A 37 24.86 28.71 -36.72
CA ALA A 37 24.54 27.75 -35.67
C ALA A 37 24.40 26.38 -36.33
N ILE A 38 25.33 25.48 -36.02
CA ILE A 38 25.07 24.05 -36.16
C ILE A 38 23.89 23.78 -35.23
N SER A 39 22.69 23.66 -35.80
CA SER A 39 21.54 23.10 -35.12
C SER A 39 21.86 21.65 -34.80
N GLY A 40 22.58 21.43 -33.70
CA GLY A 40 22.54 20.19 -32.97
C GLY A 40 21.13 20.11 -32.43
N ASP A 41 20.27 19.40 -33.15
CA ASP A 41 19.03 18.88 -32.63
C ASP A 41 19.42 17.89 -31.51
N ALA A 42 19.73 18.46 -30.34
CA ALA A 42 19.79 17.72 -29.11
C ALA A 42 18.35 17.32 -28.85
N ALA A 43 17.96 16.17 -29.44
CA ALA A 43 16.84 15.40 -28.98
C ALA A 43 17.06 15.25 -27.48
N ALA A 44 16.37 16.08 -26.70
CA ALA A 44 16.26 15.94 -25.28
C ALA A 44 15.73 14.53 -25.09
N GLN A 45 16.62 13.61 -24.69
CA GLN A 45 16.20 12.36 -24.14
C GLN A 45 15.39 12.75 -22.90
N GLU A 46 14.06 12.74 -23.05
CA GLU A 46 13.15 12.74 -21.92
C GLU A 46 13.53 11.51 -21.10
N THR A 47 14.40 11.71 -20.12
CA THR A 47 14.56 10.79 -19.03
C THR A 47 13.19 10.76 -18.37
N GLN A 48 12.39 9.75 -18.72
CA GLN A 48 11.15 9.42 -18.03
C GLN A 48 11.51 9.35 -16.55
N ASN A 49 11.14 10.39 -15.79
CA ASN A 49 11.36 10.43 -14.35
C ASN A 49 10.34 9.46 -13.74
N ILE A 50 10.68 8.17 -13.73
CA ILE A 50 9.88 7.14 -13.10
C ILE A 50 9.81 7.48 -11.60
N THR A 51 8.61 7.68 -11.07
CA THR A 51 8.44 8.00 -9.65
C THR A 51 8.58 6.73 -8.81
N ALA A 52 8.89 6.86 -7.51
CA ALA A 52 8.91 5.71 -6.60
C ALA A 52 7.58 4.92 -6.59
N LYS A 53 6.45 5.60 -6.84
CA LYS A 53 5.14 4.95 -7.00
C LYS A 53 5.11 4.10 -8.27
N ASP A 54 5.59 4.61 -9.39
CA ASP A 54 5.63 3.88 -10.65
C ASP A 54 6.58 2.68 -10.57
N GLU A 55 7.75 2.83 -9.95
CA GLU A 55 8.67 1.73 -9.68
C GLU A 55 8.02 0.61 -8.86
N LEU A 56 7.29 0.98 -7.80
CA LEU A 56 6.58 0.00 -6.97
C LEU A 56 5.46 -0.68 -7.76
N LYS A 57 4.67 0.07 -8.55
CA LYS A 57 3.63 -0.50 -9.43
C LYS A 57 4.21 -1.51 -10.40
N ILE A 58 5.36 -1.22 -11.01
CA ILE A 58 6.06 -2.13 -11.92
C ILE A 58 6.55 -3.39 -11.18
N LYS A 59 7.06 -3.26 -9.95
CA LYS A 59 7.49 -4.42 -9.16
C LYS A 59 6.31 -5.31 -8.77
N LEU A 60 5.22 -4.72 -8.30
CA LEU A 60 4.03 -5.47 -7.88
C LEU A 60 3.27 -6.06 -9.07
N SER A 61 3.29 -5.43 -10.25
CA SER A 61 2.64 -6.01 -11.45
C SER A 61 3.31 -7.29 -11.96
N LYS A 62 4.57 -7.52 -11.59
CA LYS A 62 5.28 -8.79 -11.85
C LYS A 62 4.88 -9.90 -10.87
N LEU A 63 4.14 -9.59 -9.80
CA LEU A 63 3.67 -10.55 -8.81
C LEU A 63 2.32 -11.14 -9.25
N VAL A 64 2.36 -12.08 -10.19
CA VAL A 64 1.14 -12.72 -10.72
C VAL A 64 0.60 -13.76 -9.74
N SER A 65 1.49 -14.55 -9.16
CA SER A 65 1.20 -15.45 -8.06
C SER A 65 2.33 -15.43 -7.04
N TYR A 66 1.99 -15.70 -5.78
CA TYR A 66 2.94 -15.71 -4.68
C TYR A 66 2.50 -16.71 -3.64
N SER A 67 3.40 -17.58 -3.18
CA SER A 67 3.17 -18.47 -2.04
C SER A 67 4.39 -18.42 -1.14
N ALA A 68 4.20 -18.22 0.16
CA ALA A 68 5.29 -18.22 1.13
C ALA A 68 4.80 -18.56 2.53
N ASN A 69 5.70 -19.10 3.35
CA ASN A 69 5.52 -19.11 4.79
C ASN A 69 5.78 -17.70 5.34
N PHE A 70 5.04 -17.28 6.35
CA PHE A 70 5.29 -16.05 7.07
C PHE A 70 5.55 -16.30 8.56
N SER A 71 6.43 -15.47 9.13
CA SER A 71 6.49 -15.20 10.57
C SER A 71 6.08 -13.75 10.79
N GLN A 72 5.14 -13.54 11.70
CA GLN A 72 4.66 -12.22 12.10
C GLN A 72 5.08 -11.90 13.53
N SER A 73 5.47 -10.65 13.78
CA SER A 73 5.53 -10.08 15.12
C SER A 73 4.80 -8.75 15.17
N ILE A 74 4.01 -8.56 16.22
CA ILE A 74 3.33 -7.30 16.52
C ILE A 74 4.02 -6.67 17.73
N SER A 75 4.42 -5.41 17.62
CA SER A 75 5.03 -4.64 18.70
C SER A 75 4.31 -3.31 18.91
N ASP A 76 4.28 -2.84 20.15
CA ASP A 76 3.79 -1.50 20.48
C ASP A 76 4.77 -0.38 20.03
N ILE A 77 4.40 0.87 20.32
CA ILE A 77 5.21 2.06 19.99
C ILE A 77 6.59 2.06 20.69
N SER A 78 6.73 1.37 21.83
CA SER A 78 8.00 1.23 22.56
C SER A 78 8.89 0.13 21.99
N GLY A 79 8.38 -0.68 21.07
CA GLY A 79 9.06 -1.84 20.50
C GLY A 79 8.91 -3.11 21.34
N LYS A 80 8.04 -3.10 22.36
CA LYS A 80 7.72 -4.31 23.12
C LYS A 80 6.85 -5.22 22.25
N GLU A 81 7.28 -6.47 22.10
CA GLU A 81 6.50 -7.49 21.41
C GLU A 81 5.23 -7.81 22.19
N LEU A 82 4.09 -7.70 21.51
CA LEU A 82 2.76 -8.00 22.03
C LEU A 82 2.28 -9.38 21.60
N GLN A 83 2.62 -9.79 20.38
CA GLN A 83 2.16 -11.03 19.79
C GLN A 83 3.13 -11.53 18.72
N LYS A 84 3.15 -12.86 18.54
CA LYS A 84 3.76 -13.53 17.39
C LYS A 84 2.74 -14.47 16.76
N SER A 85 2.85 -14.66 15.45
CA SER A 85 2.10 -15.68 14.73
C SER A 85 2.93 -16.19 13.55
N SER A 86 2.51 -17.32 12.99
CA SER A 86 3.12 -17.86 11.77
C SER A 86 2.10 -18.61 10.94
N GLY A 87 2.38 -18.75 9.66
CA GLY A 87 1.45 -19.40 8.76
C GLY A 87 1.89 -19.35 7.30
N THR A 88 0.92 -19.43 6.39
CA THR A 88 1.14 -19.40 4.94
C THR A 88 0.31 -18.29 4.29
N LEU A 89 0.93 -17.60 3.34
CA LEU A 89 0.28 -16.61 2.49
C LEU A 89 0.32 -17.10 1.04
N THR A 90 -0.83 -17.19 0.40
CA THR A 90 -0.96 -17.39 -1.04
C THR A 90 -1.70 -16.21 -1.66
N LEU A 91 -1.16 -15.63 -2.71
CA LEU A 91 -1.74 -14.54 -3.48
C LEU A 91 -1.84 -14.94 -4.95
N LYS A 92 -2.88 -14.46 -5.61
CA LYS A 92 -3.00 -14.52 -7.07
C LYS A 92 -3.70 -13.27 -7.57
N THR A 93 -3.11 -12.61 -8.56
CA THR A 93 -3.74 -11.43 -9.15
C THR A 93 -4.78 -11.83 -10.20
N PRO A 94 -5.86 -11.03 -10.34
CA PRO A 94 -6.24 -9.92 -9.46
C PRO A 94 -6.96 -10.40 -8.19
N ASN A 95 -6.76 -9.68 -7.09
CA ASN A 95 -7.60 -9.68 -5.88
C ASN A 95 -7.79 -11.00 -5.11
N MET A 96 -7.09 -12.08 -5.43
CA MET A 96 -7.20 -13.34 -4.69
C MET A 96 -6.13 -13.45 -3.62
N LEU A 97 -6.55 -13.82 -2.41
CA LEU A 97 -5.69 -13.97 -1.25
C LEU A 97 -6.18 -15.13 -0.40
N ARG A 98 -5.25 -15.94 0.10
CA ARG A 98 -5.47 -16.95 1.12
C ARG A 98 -4.40 -16.75 2.19
N TRP A 99 -4.84 -16.42 3.39
CA TRP A 99 -3.99 -16.20 4.55
C TRP A 99 -4.36 -17.21 5.61
N GLU A 100 -3.44 -18.14 5.87
CA GLU A 100 -3.61 -19.22 6.81
C GLU A 100 -2.68 -19.00 7.98
N THR A 101 -3.22 -18.58 9.12
CA THR A 101 -2.46 -18.57 10.37
C THR A 101 -2.51 -19.97 10.96
N GLN A 102 -1.35 -20.52 11.33
CA GLN A 102 -1.22 -21.84 11.95
C GLN A 102 -0.92 -21.74 13.45
N LEU A 103 -0.20 -20.69 13.86
CA LEU A 103 0.16 -20.45 15.26
C LEU A 103 -0.09 -18.98 15.63
N PRO A 104 -0.46 -18.67 16.89
CA PRO A 104 -0.76 -19.64 17.97
C PRO A 104 -2.10 -20.34 17.79
N ASP A 105 -3.06 -19.66 17.16
CA ASP A 105 -4.41 -20.16 16.92
C ASP A 105 -4.67 -20.17 15.42
N GLU A 106 -5.31 -21.25 14.95
CA GLU A 106 -5.60 -21.43 13.55
C GLU A 106 -6.68 -20.44 13.10
N THR A 107 -6.41 -19.68 12.05
CA THR A 107 -7.40 -18.80 11.41
C THR A 107 -7.17 -18.79 9.91
N LEU A 108 -8.25 -18.63 9.15
CA LEU A 108 -8.21 -18.65 7.70
C LEU A 108 -8.98 -17.46 7.13
N LEU A 109 -8.27 -16.62 6.39
CA LEU A 109 -8.85 -15.52 5.64
C LEU A 109 -8.70 -15.80 4.15
N ILE A 110 -9.82 -15.91 3.43
CA ILE A 110 -9.85 -16.15 1.99
C ILE A 110 -10.55 -14.99 1.32
N ALA A 111 -10.00 -14.51 0.21
CA ALA A 111 -10.58 -13.55 -0.70
C ALA A 111 -10.56 -14.13 -2.12
N ASP A 112 -11.71 -14.19 -2.79
CA ASP A 112 -11.84 -14.72 -4.16
C ASP A 112 -11.88 -13.63 -5.25
N GLY A 113 -11.81 -12.36 -4.84
CA GLY A 113 -12.00 -11.19 -5.71
C GLY A 113 -13.36 -10.51 -5.55
N THR A 114 -14.33 -11.14 -4.88
CA THR A 114 -15.68 -10.61 -4.62
C THR A 114 -16.08 -10.73 -3.14
N THR A 115 -15.84 -11.89 -2.55
CA THR A 115 -16.21 -12.25 -1.18
C THR A 115 -14.95 -12.48 -0.35
N VAL A 116 -15.02 -12.09 0.92
CA VAL A 116 -14.03 -12.47 1.92
C VAL A 116 -14.68 -13.37 2.96
N TRP A 117 -14.06 -14.52 3.20
CA TRP A 117 -14.39 -15.43 4.29
C TRP A 117 -13.32 -15.29 5.37
N ASN A 118 -13.74 -14.89 6.56
CA ASN A 118 -12.91 -14.95 7.76
C ASN A 118 -13.39 -16.11 8.62
N VAL A 119 -12.55 -17.14 8.76
CA VAL A 119 -12.89 -18.41 9.37
C VAL A 119 -12.07 -18.57 10.64
N ASP A 120 -12.78 -18.82 11.74
CA ASP A 120 -12.20 -19.22 13.02
C ASP A 120 -12.67 -20.64 13.33
N PRO A 121 -11.81 -21.66 13.09
CA PRO A 121 -12.14 -23.05 13.36
C PRO A 121 -12.35 -23.37 14.84
N PHE A 122 -11.74 -22.62 15.76
CA PHE A 122 -11.81 -22.91 17.19
C PHE A 122 -13.21 -22.65 17.76
N VAL A 123 -13.86 -21.59 17.30
CA VAL A 123 -15.26 -21.28 17.66
C VAL A 123 -16.27 -21.74 16.61
N GLU A 124 -15.82 -22.45 15.58
CA GLU A 124 -16.65 -22.93 14.46
C GLU A 124 -17.48 -21.80 13.82
N GLN A 125 -16.84 -20.68 13.48
CA GLN A 125 -17.52 -19.51 12.91
C GLN A 125 -16.92 -19.08 11.57
N VAL A 126 -17.78 -18.67 10.65
CA VAL A 126 -17.42 -17.99 9.41
C VAL A 126 -18.11 -16.64 9.34
N THR A 127 -17.33 -15.57 9.21
CA THR A 127 -17.84 -14.24 8.83
C THR A 127 -17.63 -14.03 7.34
N VAL A 128 -18.70 -13.67 6.63
CA VAL A 128 -18.72 -13.48 5.17
C VAL A 128 -18.94 -12.00 4.87
N MET A 129 -18.04 -11.39 4.09
CA MET A 129 -18.02 -9.95 3.83
C MET A 129 -17.85 -9.66 2.34
N GLN A 130 -18.33 -8.49 1.89
CA GLN A 130 -17.98 -8.01 0.55
C GLN A 130 -16.53 -7.54 0.56
N GLN A 131 -15.72 -8.02 -0.39
CA GLN A 131 -14.30 -7.67 -0.44
C GLN A 131 -14.08 -6.17 -0.60
N THR A 132 -14.94 -5.49 -1.37
CA THR A 132 -14.92 -4.04 -1.55
C THR A 132 -15.03 -3.24 -0.26
N SER A 133 -15.68 -3.79 0.77
CA SER A 133 -15.80 -3.14 2.08
C SER A 133 -14.52 -3.22 2.92
N ILE A 134 -13.67 -4.23 2.65
CA ILE A 134 -12.41 -4.46 3.38
C ILE A 134 -11.23 -3.78 2.68
N THR A 135 -11.26 -3.71 1.35
CA THR A 135 -10.13 -3.24 0.54
C THR A 135 -9.91 -1.73 0.59
N GLN A 136 -10.96 -0.93 0.86
CA GLN A 136 -10.89 0.53 0.75
C GLN A 136 -9.90 1.23 1.71
N ASN A 137 -9.41 0.56 2.76
CA ASN A 137 -8.50 1.17 3.75
C ASN A 137 -7.35 0.24 4.19
N ASN A 138 -7.01 -0.78 3.40
CA ASN A 138 -5.92 -1.70 3.71
C ASN A 138 -4.81 -1.63 2.63
N PRO A 139 -3.68 -0.96 2.89
CA PRO A 139 -2.59 -0.84 1.91
C PRO A 139 -1.93 -2.18 1.55
N LEU A 140 -2.16 -3.26 2.31
CA LEU A 140 -1.74 -4.60 1.89
C LEU A 140 -2.42 -5.05 0.60
N MET A 141 -3.57 -4.46 0.24
CA MET A 141 -4.25 -4.77 -1.02
C MET A 141 -3.50 -4.28 -2.25
N LEU A 142 -2.57 -3.32 -2.09
CA LEU A 142 -1.69 -2.90 -3.19
C LEU A 142 -0.84 -4.07 -3.73
N LEU A 143 -0.65 -5.14 -2.94
CA LEU A 143 0.06 -6.35 -3.37
C LEU A 143 -0.71 -7.17 -4.42
N VAL A 144 -2.03 -7.02 -4.50
CA VAL A 144 -2.92 -7.85 -5.33
C VAL A 144 -3.87 -7.07 -6.24
N SER A 145 -3.83 -5.73 -6.20
CA SER A 145 -4.75 -4.83 -6.87
C SER A 145 -4.01 -3.76 -7.69
N ASP A 146 -4.49 -3.50 -8.89
CA ASP A 146 -4.07 -2.42 -9.77
C ASP A 146 -5.02 -1.21 -9.73
N ASP A 147 -5.98 -1.18 -8.80
CA ASP A 147 -6.96 -0.10 -8.67
C ASP A 147 -6.30 1.27 -8.42
N GLU A 148 -6.39 2.17 -9.41
CA GLU A 148 -5.86 3.53 -9.32
C GLU A 148 -6.44 4.33 -8.14
N LYS A 149 -7.65 4.02 -7.65
CA LYS A 149 -8.20 4.68 -6.47
C LYS A 149 -7.35 4.39 -5.24
N GLN A 150 -6.86 3.16 -5.08
CA GLN A 150 -5.98 2.78 -3.98
C GLN A 150 -4.61 3.47 -4.12
N TRP A 151 -4.05 3.50 -5.33
CA TRP A 151 -2.79 4.21 -5.59
C TRP A 151 -2.90 5.72 -5.37
N ASN A 152 -4.05 6.32 -5.66
CA ASN A 152 -4.30 7.74 -5.42
C ASN A 152 -4.44 8.08 -3.93
N ALA A 153 -4.86 7.12 -3.10
CA ALA A 153 -5.01 7.26 -1.65
C ALA A 153 -3.68 7.21 -0.87
N VAL A 154 -2.55 6.93 -1.54
CA VAL A 154 -1.23 6.81 -0.90
C VAL A 154 -0.15 7.68 -1.54
N THR A 155 0.88 7.99 -0.76
CA THR A 155 2.19 8.46 -1.25
C THR A 155 3.19 7.31 -1.16
N VAL A 156 4.21 7.33 -2.03
CA VAL A 156 5.25 6.29 -2.08
C VAL A 156 6.62 6.96 -2.13
N GLU A 157 7.52 6.53 -1.24
CA GLU A 157 8.93 6.92 -1.22
C GLU A 157 9.79 5.66 -1.39
N ASN A 158 10.90 5.76 -2.14
CA ASN A 158 11.90 4.70 -2.21
C ASN A 158 13.10 5.08 -1.33
N LYS A 159 13.41 4.26 -0.32
CA LYS A 159 14.51 4.45 0.62
C LYS A 159 15.38 3.20 0.67
N GLN A 160 16.49 3.19 -0.07
CA GLN A 160 17.51 2.13 0.00
C GLN A 160 16.88 0.72 -0.17
N SER A 161 16.17 0.50 -1.29
CA SER A 161 15.49 -0.76 -1.64
C SER A 161 14.25 -1.10 -0.80
N ARG A 162 13.70 -0.13 -0.08
CA ARG A 162 12.45 -0.24 0.67
C ARG A 162 11.47 0.80 0.17
N PHE A 163 10.27 0.37 -0.18
CA PHE A 163 9.19 1.29 -0.54
C PHE A 163 8.38 1.61 0.69
N VAL A 164 8.32 2.89 1.05
CA VAL A 164 7.48 3.40 2.15
C VAL A 164 6.22 3.96 1.54
N VAL A 165 5.11 3.25 1.76
CA VAL A 165 3.77 3.63 1.33
C VAL A 165 3.06 4.27 2.51
N THR A 166 2.63 5.52 2.38
CA THR A 166 1.95 6.26 3.45
C THR A 166 0.52 6.59 3.02
N SER A 167 -0.44 6.31 3.89
CA SER A 167 -1.83 6.68 3.65
C SER A 167 -2.01 8.20 3.67
N LYS A 168 -2.75 8.74 2.70
CA LYS A 168 -3.21 10.14 2.74
C LYS A 168 -4.46 10.32 3.61
N ASN A 169 -5.13 9.23 3.97
CA ASN A 169 -6.32 9.24 4.81
C ASN A 169 -5.92 9.18 6.29
N GLU A 170 -6.17 10.25 7.03
CA GLU A 170 -5.91 10.37 8.48
C GLU A 170 -6.71 9.37 9.33
N ASN A 171 -7.78 8.80 8.76
CA ASN A 171 -8.62 7.79 9.40
C ASN A 171 -8.28 6.35 8.99
N ALA A 172 -7.27 6.12 8.16
CA ALA A 172 -6.89 4.78 7.73
C ALA A 172 -6.37 3.95 8.90
N ASN A 173 -6.85 2.71 9.06
CA ASN A 173 -6.41 1.80 10.13
C ASN A 173 -4.91 1.51 10.05
N ILE A 174 -4.37 1.38 8.85
CA ILE A 174 -2.93 1.32 8.58
C ILE A 174 -2.48 2.66 8.00
N VAL A 175 -1.56 3.32 8.68
CA VAL A 175 -1.05 4.66 8.29
C VAL A 175 0.18 4.57 7.40
N ALA A 176 0.97 3.49 7.52
CA ALA A 176 2.14 3.25 6.69
C ALA A 176 2.36 1.76 6.43
N LEU A 177 2.91 1.44 5.27
CA LEU A 177 3.36 0.10 4.88
C LEU A 177 4.76 0.22 4.27
N ILE A 178 5.71 -0.53 4.81
CA ILE A 178 7.05 -0.69 4.25
C ILE A 178 7.07 -2.02 3.50
N ILE A 179 7.51 -1.99 2.24
CA ILE A 179 7.62 -3.15 1.36
C ILE A 179 9.09 -3.31 0.98
N GLU A 180 9.66 -4.47 1.30
CA GLU A 180 11.07 -4.76 1.03
C GLU A 180 11.21 -5.91 0.05
N PHE A 181 12.07 -5.71 -0.94
CA PHE A 181 12.38 -6.70 -1.97
C PHE A 181 13.86 -7.11 -1.91
N ASN A 182 14.13 -8.38 -2.18
CA ASN A 182 15.46 -8.86 -2.57
C ASN A 182 15.45 -9.13 -4.07
N GLY A 183 16.01 -8.21 -4.87
CA GLY A 183 15.78 -8.22 -6.31
C GLY A 183 14.30 -7.94 -6.63
N ASP A 184 13.61 -8.90 -7.24
CA ASP A 184 12.16 -8.86 -7.50
C ASP A 184 11.35 -9.69 -6.49
N GLU A 185 12.02 -10.38 -5.55
CA GLU A 185 11.37 -11.20 -4.54
C GLU A 185 10.88 -10.36 -3.36
N LEU A 186 9.58 -10.44 -3.06
CA LEU A 186 8.99 -9.80 -1.89
C LEU A 186 9.40 -10.55 -0.63
N THR A 187 10.22 -9.95 0.24
CA THR A 187 10.79 -10.67 1.40
C THR A 187 10.24 -10.22 2.74
N ARG A 188 9.77 -8.97 2.83
CA ARG A 188 9.30 -8.40 4.09
C ARG A 188 8.22 -7.35 3.86
N LEU A 189 7.25 -7.34 4.77
CA LEU A 189 6.28 -6.26 4.92
C LEU A 189 6.30 -5.77 6.35
N GLN A 190 6.17 -4.46 6.54
CA GLN A 190 5.93 -3.89 7.86
C GLN A 190 4.83 -2.86 7.79
N SER A 191 3.70 -3.12 8.44
CA SER A 191 2.63 -2.14 8.56
C SER A 191 2.69 -1.42 9.90
N THR A 192 2.34 -0.14 9.90
CA THR A 192 2.13 0.65 11.11
C THR A 192 0.67 1.07 11.18
N ASP A 193 -0.01 0.78 12.29
CA ASP A 193 -1.39 1.17 12.51
C ASP A 193 -1.53 2.59 13.09
N ARG A 194 -2.77 3.08 13.26
CA ARG A 194 -3.02 4.41 13.86
C ARG A 194 -2.54 4.53 15.31
N GLN A 195 -2.46 3.42 16.04
CA GLN A 195 -1.97 3.34 17.42
C GLN A 195 -0.44 3.24 17.48
N GLN A 196 0.24 3.35 16.33
CA GLN A 196 1.69 3.17 16.19
C GLN A 196 2.18 1.76 16.53
N GLN A 197 1.29 0.78 16.55
CA GLN A 197 1.68 -0.63 16.58
C GLN A 197 2.28 -1.00 15.23
N LYS A 198 3.35 -1.79 15.28
CA LYS A 198 4.04 -2.30 14.10
C LYS A 198 3.77 -3.78 13.98
N SER A 199 3.32 -4.20 12.81
CA SER A 199 3.24 -5.61 12.42
C SER A 199 4.31 -5.87 11.38
N LEU A 200 5.32 -6.66 11.74
CA LEU A 200 6.40 -7.10 10.87
C LEU A 200 6.10 -8.52 10.37
N LEU A 201 6.10 -8.70 9.05
CA LEU A 201 5.97 -9.98 8.36
C LEU A 201 7.28 -10.28 7.63
N VAL A 202 7.85 -11.44 7.92
CA VAL A 202 9.04 -11.96 7.24
C VAL A 202 8.66 -13.23 6.50
N PHE A 203 8.93 -13.26 5.19
CA PHE A 203 8.59 -14.39 4.34
C PHE A 203 9.76 -15.36 4.18
N SER A 204 9.43 -16.63 3.98
CA SER A 204 10.37 -17.72 3.72
C SER A 204 9.71 -18.79 2.84
N ASN A 205 10.51 -19.69 2.26
CA ASN A 205 10.03 -20.70 1.31
C ASN A 205 9.19 -20.07 0.17
N ILE A 206 9.71 -18.96 -0.36
CA ILE A 206 9.01 -18.12 -1.31
C ILE A 206 8.97 -18.82 -2.67
N THR A 207 7.77 -18.85 -3.25
CA THR A 207 7.51 -19.32 -4.61
C THR A 207 6.72 -18.22 -5.34
N GLN A 208 7.29 -17.63 -6.38
CA GLN A 208 6.66 -16.55 -7.16
C GLN A 208 6.36 -17.01 -8.58
N ASN A 209 5.23 -16.58 -9.11
CA ASN A 209 4.82 -16.77 -10.51
C ASN A 209 4.71 -18.23 -10.97
N GLU A 210 4.59 -19.16 -10.03
CA GLU A 210 4.23 -20.55 -10.30
C GLU A 210 2.71 -20.74 -10.40
N SER A 211 2.29 -21.84 -10.99
CA SER A 211 0.86 -22.15 -11.14
C SER A 211 0.20 -22.37 -9.77
N VAL A 212 -0.83 -21.57 -9.48
CA VAL A 212 -1.66 -21.68 -8.26
C VAL A 212 -3.10 -22.00 -8.66
N SER A 213 -3.64 -23.09 -8.11
CA SER A 213 -5.02 -23.51 -8.35
C SER A 213 -6.00 -22.46 -7.84
N GLN A 214 -7.00 -22.13 -8.65
CA GLN A 214 -8.06 -21.19 -8.25
C GLN A 214 -8.91 -21.74 -7.10
N SER A 215 -9.00 -23.08 -6.96
CA SER A 215 -9.75 -23.73 -5.87
C SER A 215 -9.22 -23.39 -4.46
N LEU A 216 -7.98 -22.91 -4.34
CA LEU A 216 -7.42 -22.48 -3.04
C LEU A 216 -8.12 -21.23 -2.50
N PHE A 217 -8.73 -20.43 -3.37
CA PHE A 217 -9.42 -19.19 -3.02
C PHE A 217 -10.93 -19.37 -2.90
N SER A 218 -11.41 -20.61 -2.81
CA SER A 218 -12.79 -20.95 -2.53
C SER A 218 -12.90 -21.57 -1.14
N PHE A 219 -14.03 -21.34 -0.46
CA PHE A 219 -14.28 -21.92 0.85
C PHE A 219 -15.67 -22.56 0.90
N ASP A 220 -15.69 -23.87 1.14
CA ASP A 220 -16.92 -24.62 1.42
C ASP A 220 -17.18 -24.59 2.92
N ILE A 221 -18.22 -23.86 3.33
CA ILE A 221 -18.57 -23.68 4.74
C ILE A 221 -19.04 -25.02 5.33
N PRO A 222 -18.39 -25.53 6.40
CA PRO A 222 -18.85 -26.75 7.06
C PRO A 222 -20.25 -26.58 7.67
N LYS A 223 -21.07 -27.63 7.64
CA LYS A 223 -22.48 -27.57 8.06
C LYS A 223 -22.70 -27.16 9.52
N ASN A 224 -21.71 -27.38 10.38
CA ASN A 224 -21.78 -27.06 11.81
C ASN A 224 -21.36 -25.62 12.14
N TYR A 225 -20.82 -24.87 11.17
CA TYR A 225 -20.30 -23.54 11.45
C TYR A 225 -21.44 -22.52 11.55
N ILE A 226 -21.30 -21.61 12.51
CA ILE A 226 -22.13 -20.42 12.59
C ILE A 226 -21.72 -19.47 11.47
N ILE A 227 -22.70 -18.98 10.71
CA ILE A 227 -22.47 -18.06 9.58
C ILE A 227 -22.94 -16.66 9.98
N ASP A 228 -22.01 -15.71 9.97
CA ASP A 228 -22.27 -14.28 10.09
C ASP A 228 -22.08 -13.62 8.71
N ASP A 229 -23.17 -13.47 7.95
CA ASP A 229 -23.13 -12.85 6.61
C ASP A 229 -23.38 -11.34 6.69
N GLN A 230 -22.32 -10.56 6.47
CA GLN A 230 -22.31 -9.11 6.52
C GLN A 230 -22.39 -8.46 5.14
N ARG A 231 -22.59 -9.22 4.06
CA ARG A 231 -22.56 -8.67 2.69
C ARG A 231 -23.72 -7.74 2.36
N SER A 232 -24.77 -7.72 3.16
CA SER A 232 -25.96 -6.87 2.94
C SER A 232 -26.07 -5.69 3.91
N GLN A 233 -25.04 -5.45 4.73
CA GLN A 233 -24.99 -4.34 5.69
C GLN A 233 -24.42 -3.06 5.05
#